data_AF-A0A2E0VYE2-F1
#
_entry.id   AF-A0A2E0VYE2-F1
#
_cell.length_a   1.000
_cell.length_b   1.000
_cell.length_c   1.000
_cell.angle_alpha   90.00
_cell.angle_beta   90.00
_cell.angle_gamma   90.00
#
_symmetry.space_group_name_H-M   'P 1'
#
loop_
_entity.id
_entity.type
_entity.pdbx_description
1 polymer ?
#
loop_
_entity_poly.entity_id
_entity_poly.type
_entity_poly.pdbx_seq_one_letter_code
_entity_poly.pdbx_strand_id
1 'polypeptide(L)'
;MTFRKYLILILLFTILFSCTDEKGDKNIVGPCIHEYKEAVFHVTSVRDTVNDSFINFVKIKNLKIDGVVQNNFWITGNSYSIAVSDSVIYCNVPFGFGYMNGTYEFTLEAPGYAPKNFVITDVEYSINEGGCPSYSNGGKRVQLVIN
;
A
#
# COMPACT_ATOMS: atom_id res chain seq x y z
N MET A 1 -16.32 -29.55 48.89
CA MET A 1 -15.34 -29.89 47.83
C MET A 1 -16.00 -30.09 46.45
N THR A 2 -17.17 -29.51 46.22
CA THR A 2 -18.03 -29.72 45.04
C THR A 2 -18.15 -28.47 44.17
N PHE A 3 -18.17 -27.26 44.77
CA PHE A 3 -18.31 -25.98 44.06
C PHE A 3 -17.20 -25.70 43.03
N ARG A 4 -15.94 -26.05 43.36
CA ARG A 4 -14.78 -25.90 42.47
C ARG A 4 -14.85 -26.80 41.23
N LYS A 5 -15.55 -27.94 41.31
CA LYS A 5 -15.74 -28.85 40.17
C LYS A 5 -16.79 -28.30 39.19
N TYR A 6 -17.86 -27.68 39.70
CA TYR A 6 -18.88 -27.03 38.87
C TYR A 6 -18.37 -25.75 38.21
N LEU A 7 -17.53 -24.97 38.89
CA LEU A 7 -16.91 -23.77 38.31
C LEU A 7 -16.03 -24.09 37.09
N ILE A 8 -15.25 -25.17 37.16
CA ILE A 8 -14.42 -25.65 36.05
C ILE A 8 -15.29 -26.17 34.90
N LEU A 9 -16.41 -26.84 35.20
CA LEU A 9 -17.33 -27.33 34.18
C LEU A 9 -18.03 -26.20 33.42
N ILE A 10 -18.43 -25.13 34.12
CA ILE A 10 -19.08 -23.96 33.51
C ILE A 10 -18.09 -23.21 32.61
N LEU A 11 -16.84 -23.05 33.05
CA LEU A 11 -15.80 -22.38 32.24
C LEU A 11 -15.45 -23.19 30.97
N LEU A 12 -15.45 -24.52 31.06
CA LEU A 12 -15.27 -25.40 29.90
C LEU A 12 -16.44 -25.33 28.92
N PHE A 13 -17.67 -25.19 29.45
CA PHE A 13 -18.89 -25.13 28.64
C PHE A 13 -19.01 -23.80 27.88
N THR A 14 -18.57 -22.68 28.47
CA THR A 14 -18.56 -21.38 27.80
C THR A 14 -17.55 -21.27 26.66
N ILE A 15 -16.48 -22.09 26.67
CA ILE A 15 -15.50 -22.12 25.57
C ILE A 15 -16.05 -22.89 24.36
N LEU A 16 -16.97 -23.83 24.57
CA LEU A 16 -17.54 -24.68 23.51
C LEU A 16 -18.77 -24.07 22.82
N PHE A 17 -19.34 -22.99 23.36
CA PHE A 17 -20.53 -22.31 22.80
C PHE A 17 -20.25 -20.95 22.14
N SER A 18 -18.98 -20.57 21.98
CA SER A 18 -18.64 -19.42 21.13
C SER A 18 -18.48 -19.87 19.68
N CYS A 19 -19.43 -19.43 18.85
CA CYS A 19 -19.51 -19.47 17.38
C CYS A 19 -20.12 -20.71 16.74
N THR A 20 -21.45 -20.67 16.57
CA THR A 20 -22.17 -21.33 15.49
C THR A 20 -22.50 -20.28 14.42
N ASP A 21 -21.87 -20.34 13.25
CA ASP A 21 -22.34 -19.64 12.06
C ASP A 21 -22.67 -20.66 10.96
N GLU A 22 -23.98 -20.91 10.82
CA GLU A 22 -24.59 -21.65 9.73
C GLU A 22 -24.75 -20.74 8.52
N LYS A 23 -23.68 -20.62 7.72
CA LYS A 23 -23.69 -20.38 6.27
C LYS A 23 -22.25 -20.34 5.81
N GLY A 24 -21.92 -21.15 4.81
CA GLY A 24 -20.56 -21.45 4.42
C GLY A 24 -19.73 -20.22 4.13
N ASP A 25 -18.86 -19.87 5.06
CA ASP A 25 -17.68 -19.05 4.83
C ASP A 25 -16.57 -19.57 5.74
N LYS A 26 -15.35 -19.49 5.25
CA LYS A 26 -14.17 -20.13 5.83
C LYS A 26 -13.87 -19.52 7.20
N ASN A 27 -14.43 -20.14 8.25
CA ASN A 27 -14.20 -19.81 9.66
C ASN A 27 -12.73 -20.09 10.05
N ILE A 28 -11.84 -19.22 9.59
CA ILE A 28 -10.51 -19.03 10.17
C ILE A 28 -10.74 -18.16 11.41
N VAL A 29 -10.68 -18.76 12.59
CA VAL A 29 -10.64 -18.02 13.86
C VAL A 29 -9.31 -17.27 13.88
N GLY A 30 -9.34 -15.98 13.54
CA GLY A 30 -8.17 -15.11 13.44
C GLY A 30 -8.56 -13.63 13.44
N PRO A 31 -7.61 -12.71 13.65
CA PRO A 31 -7.90 -11.28 13.56
C PRO A 31 -8.44 -10.93 12.17
N CYS A 32 -9.47 -10.10 12.11
CA CYS A 32 -9.92 -9.54 10.83
C CYS A 32 -8.83 -8.61 10.30
N ILE A 33 -8.11 -9.06 9.28
CA ILE A 33 -7.01 -8.34 8.64
C ILE A 33 -7.49 -7.84 7.28
N HIS A 34 -7.13 -6.60 6.97
CA HIS A 34 -7.24 -6.05 5.63
C HIS A 34 -5.91 -6.24 4.90
N GLU A 35 -5.96 -6.86 3.71
CA GLU A 35 -4.78 -7.13 2.88
C GLU A 35 -4.70 -6.16 1.71
N TYR A 36 -3.62 -5.39 1.63
CA TYR A 36 -3.29 -4.62 0.43
C TYR A 36 -2.44 -5.51 -0.49
N LYS A 37 -3.02 -5.98 -1.59
CA LYS A 37 -2.37 -7.00 -2.47
C LYS A 37 -1.26 -6.44 -3.35
N GLU A 38 -1.25 -5.14 -3.58
CA GLU A 38 -0.22 -4.43 -4.32
C GLU A 38 -0.02 -3.01 -3.75
N ALA A 39 0.91 -2.26 -4.36
CA ALA A 39 1.03 -0.83 -4.10
C ALA A 39 -0.18 -0.06 -4.64
N VAL A 40 -0.53 1.07 -4.03
CA VAL A 40 -1.60 1.93 -4.57
C VAL A 40 -1.12 2.81 -5.73
N PHE A 41 0.17 3.11 -5.81
CA PHE A 41 0.75 3.97 -6.84
C PHE A 41 1.85 3.24 -7.62
N HIS A 42 1.74 3.23 -8.95
CA HIS A 42 2.67 2.59 -9.87
C HIS A 42 3.11 3.53 -10.98
N VAL A 43 4.42 3.68 -11.16
CA VAL A 43 5.02 4.33 -12.33
C VAL A 43 5.50 3.26 -13.29
N THR A 44 4.84 3.20 -14.45
CA THR A 44 5.09 2.19 -15.48
C THR A 44 6.21 2.58 -16.44
N SER A 45 6.37 3.88 -16.69
CA SER A 45 7.46 4.43 -17.50
C SER A 45 7.75 5.88 -17.13
N VAL A 46 8.98 6.32 -17.38
CA VAL A 46 9.38 7.73 -17.38
C VAL A 46 9.98 8.02 -18.75
N ARG A 47 9.37 8.94 -19.51
CA ARG A 47 9.77 9.25 -20.89
C ARG A 47 10.33 10.66 -20.98
N ASP A 48 11.42 10.78 -21.73
CA ASP A 48 11.92 12.04 -22.25
C ASP A 48 11.31 12.27 -23.64
N THR A 49 10.52 13.33 -23.79
CA THR A 49 9.88 13.65 -25.07
C THR A 49 10.76 14.44 -26.03
N VAL A 50 11.85 15.06 -25.56
CA VAL A 50 12.78 15.82 -26.40
C VAL A 50 13.73 14.89 -27.14
N ASN A 51 14.31 13.92 -26.43
CA ASN A 51 15.25 12.96 -27.02
C ASN A 51 14.60 11.61 -27.38
N ASP A 52 13.29 11.49 -27.21
CA ASP A 52 12.51 10.25 -27.41
C ASP A 52 13.12 9.01 -26.74
N SER A 53 13.45 9.15 -25.45
CA SER A 53 14.13 8.11 -24.69
C SER A 53 13.40 7.72 -23.41
N PHE A 54 13.71 6.55 -22.87
CA PHE A 54 13.17 6.06 -21.61
C PHE A 54 14.20 6.16 -20.50
N ILE A 55 13.74 6.62 -19.34
CA ILE A 55 14.57 6.77 -18.15
C ILE A 55 14.29 5.61 -17.21
N ASN A 56 15.35 4.87 -16.92
CA ASN A 56 15.28 3.66 -16.11
C ASN A 56 15.53 3.91 -14.62
N PHE A 57 16.06 5.08 -14.26
CA PHE A 57 16.40 5.41 -12.88
C PHE A 57 16.04 6.86 -12.54
N VAL A 58 15.32 7.03 -11.43
CA VAL A 58 14.87 8.34 -10.93
C VAL A 58 14.96 8.39 -9.41
N LYS A 59 14.97 9.61 -8.87
CA LYS A 59 14.86 9.87 -7.44
C LYS A 59 13.59 10.67 -7.19
N ILE A 60 12.84 10.28 -6.17
CA ILE A 60 11.70 11.04 -5.67
C ILE A 60 12.12 11.74 -4.38
N LYS A 61 11.75 13.02 -4.27
CA LYS A 61 11.95 13.86 -3.09
C LYS A 61 10.67 14.60 -2.74
N ASN A 62 10.60 15.09 -1.51
CA ASN A 62 9.51 15.95 -1.02
C ASN A 62 8.12 15.34 -1.23
N LEU A 63 8.00 14.02 -1.03
CA LEU A 63 6.72 13.34 -1.19
C LEU A 63 5.71 13.87 -0.17
N LYS A 64 4.57 14.32 -0.67
CA LYS A 64 3.38 14.65 0.09
C LYS A 64 2.19 13.84 -0.41
N ILE A 65 1.33 13.47 0.53
CA ILE A 65 0.02 12.87 0.23
C ILE A 65 -1.00 13.77 0.91
N ASP A 66 -1.93 14.30 0.12
CA ASP A 66 -2.94 15.29 0.54
C ASP A 66 -2.32 16.48 1.29
N GLY A 67 -1.20 17.02 0.76
CA GLY A 67 -0.47 18.14 1.35
C GLY A 67 0.40 17.79 2.57
N VAL A 68 0.30 16.58 3.13
CA VAL A 68 1.06 16.14 4.30
C VAL A 68 2.38 15.51 3.86
N VAL A 69 3.50 16.04 4.36
CA VAL A 69 4.85 15.48 4.13
C VAL A 69 4.92 14.08 4.73
N GLN A 70 5.30 13.13 3.88
CA GLN A 70 5.39 11.74 4.28
C GLN A 70 6.78 11.40 4.79
N ASN A 71 6.84 10.55 5.81
CA ASN A 71 8.08 9.86 6.14
C ASN A 71 8.20 8.65 5.21
N ASN A 72 9.28 8.63 4.42
CA ASN A 72 9.53 7.66 3.37
C ASN A 72 9.59 6.20 3.88
N PHE A 73 9.76 5.95 5.17
CA PHE A 73 9.71 4.60 5.73
C PHE A 73 8.30 3.99 5.66
N TRP A 74 7.23 4.79 5.77
CA TRP A 74 5.86 4.24 5.81
C TRP A 74 5.35 3.79 4.44
N ILE A 75 5.88 4.38 3.36
CA ILE A 75 5.46 4.04 1.99
C ILE A 75 6.07 2.73 1.48
N THR A 76 7.06 2.15 2.19
CA THR A 76 7.71 0.90 1.76
C THR A 76 6.95 -0.36 2.17
N GLY A 77 5.84 -0.23 2.92
CA GLY A 77 5.05 -1.39 3.37
C GLY A 77 4.57 -2.27 2.22
N ASN A 78 4.13 -1.63 1.12
CA ASN A 78 3.84 -2.28 -0.15
C ASN A 78 4.59 -1.53 -1.25
N SER A 79 5.73 -2.05 -1.66
CA SER A 79 6.54 -1.42 -2.68
C SER A 79 7.38 -2.42 -3.48
N TYR A 80 7.84 -1.99 -4.65
CA TYR A 80 8.79 -2.73 -5.47
C TYR A 80 9.67 -1.76 -6.24
N SER A 81 10.90 -2.20 -6.56
CA SER A 81 11.89 -1.42 -7.32
C SER A 81 12.22 -0.05 -6.72
N ILE A 82 12.05 0.12 -5.40
CA ILE A 82 12.46 1.32 -4.67
C ILE A 82 13.44 0.99 -3.54
N ALA A 83 14.30 1.95 -3.23
CA ALA A 83 15.12 1.96 -2.03
C ALA A 83 15.01 3.33 -1.37
N VAL A 84 14.89 3.37 -0.05
CA VAL A 84 14.76 4.62 0.71
C VAL A 84 16.06 4.89 1.46
N SER A 85 16.59 6.11 1.32
CA SER A 85 17.65 6.65 2.17
C SER A 85 17.26 8.06 2.58
N ASP A 86 17.07 8.28 3.87
CA ASP A 86 16.64 9.56 4.43
C ASP A 86 15.36 10.08 3.72
N SER A 87 15.42 11.30 3.21
CA SER A 87 14.31 11.97 2.50
C SER A 87 14.28 11.67 0.99
N VAL A 88 15.06 10.70 0.51
CA VAL A 88 15.16 10.36 -0.93
C VAL A 88 14.70 8.92 -1.17
N ILE A 89 13.85 8.75 -2.18
CA ILE A 89 13.40 7.44 -2.67
C ILE A 89 14.07 7.20 -4.03
N TYR A 90 14.97 6.24 -4.09
CA TYR A 90 15.65 5.81 -5.30
C TYR A 90 14.80 4.76 -6.01
N CYS A 91 14.49 4.98 -7.27
CA CYS A 91 13.51 4.16 -7.99
C CYS A 91 14.10 3.65 -9.31
N ASN A 92 14.03 2.33 -9.52
CA ASN A 92 14.25 1.71 -10.83
C ASN A 92 12.90 1.60 -11.54
N VAL A 93 12.76 2.15 -12.75
CA VAL A 93 11.51 2.12 -13.51
C VAL A 93 11.36 0.76 -14.20
N PRO A 94 10.20 0.07 -14.10
CA PRO A 94 8.99 0.45 -13.39
C PRO A 94 9.07 0.22 -11.87
N PHE A 95 8.41 1.09 -11.09
CA PHE A 95 8.35 1.01 -9.62
C PHE A 95 6.94 1.31 -9.10
N GLY A 96 6.68 0.95 -7.85
CA GLY A 96 5.44 1.30 -7.16
C GLY A 96 5.60 1.28 -5.65
N PHE A 97 4.77 2.04 -4.95
CA PHE A 97 4.81 2.17 -3.49
C PHE A 97 3.49 2.65 -2.88
N GLY A 98 3.42 2.54 -1.55
CA GLY A 98 2.35 3.09 -0.73
C GLY A 98 1.06 2.27 -0.74
N TYR A 99 0.18 2.60 0.20
CA TYR A 99 -1.17 2.03 0.32
C TYR A 99 -2.23 3.10 0.64
N MET A 100 -1.82 4.36 0.77
CA MET A 100 -2.72 5.47 1.12
C MET A 100 -3.32 6.08 -0.14
N ASN A 101 -4.63 6.19 -0.18
CA ASN A 101 -5.31 6.91 -1.24
C ASN A 101 -5.07 8.44 -1.10
N GLY A 102 -5.22 9.19 -2.19
CA GLY A 102 -5.21 10.65 -2.16
C GLY A 102 -4.50 11.29 -3.36
N THR A 103 -4.06 12.53 -3.16
CA THR A 103 -3.26 13.29 -4.14
C THR A 103 -1.79 13.22 -3.77
N TYR A 104 -0.97 12.74 -4.70
CA TYR A 104 0.46 12.55 -4.52
C TYR A 104 1.20 13.73 -5.16
N GLU A 105 1.98 14.45 -4.36
CA GLU A 105 2.84 15.55 -4.82
C GLU A 105 4.28 15.19 -4.54
N PHE A 106 5.16 15.34 -5.53
CA PHE A 106 6.58 15.05 -5.35
C PHE A 106 7.47 15.73 -6.38
N THR A 107 8.75 15.82 -6.07
CA THR A 107 9.81 16.23 -7.01
C THR A 107 10.49 14.97 -7.56
N LEU A 108 10.55 14.85 -8.88
CA LEU A 108 11.27 13.80 -9.59
C LEU A 108 12.62 14.35 -10.10
N GLU A 109 13.69 13.63 -9.85
CA GLU A 109 15.02 13.92 -10.38
C GLU A 109 15.52 12.74 -11.21
N ALA A 110 16.04 13.02 -12.40
CA ALA A 110 16.66 12.03 -13.28
C ALA A 110 18.07 12.49 -13.67
N PRO A 111 19.04 11.57 -13.87
CA PRO A 111 20.39 11.95 -14.30
C PRO A 111 20.37 12.73 -15.62
N GLY A 112 20.96 13.92 -15.64
CA GLY A 112 21.03 14.77 -16.85
C GLY A 112 19.80 15.67 -17.08
N TYR A 113 18.79 15.62 -16.21
CA TYR A 113 17.57 16.43 -16.32
C TYR A 113 17.41 17.39 -15.15
N ALA A 114 16.72 18.50 -15.39
CA ALA A 114 16.30 19.39 -14.31
C ALA A 114 15.24 18.70 -13.44
N PRO A 115 15.22 18.95 -12.12
CA PRO A 115 14.15 18.44 -11.25
C PRO A 115 12.76 18.92 -11.71
N LYS A 116 11.77 18.04 -11.68
CA LYS A 116 10.39 18.35 -12.09
C LYS A 116 9.39 17.97 -11.01
N ASN A 117 8.46 18.87 -10.71
CA ASN A 117 7.38 18.59 -9.76
C ASN A 117 6.21 17.89 -10.46
N PHE A 118 5.62 16.93 -9.78
CA PHE A 118 4.45 16.17 -10.21
C PHE A 118 3.34 16.27 -9.17
N VAL A 119 2.11 16.32 -9.66
CA VAL A 119 0.87 16.20 -8.86
C VAL A 119 0.02 15.15 -9.54
N ILE A 120 -0.21 14.03 -8.85
CA ILE A 120 -1.06 12.94 -9.32
C ILE A 120 -2.29 12.89 -8.41
N THR A 121 -3.44 13.29 -8.95
CA THR A 121 -4.72 13.23 -8.25
C THR A 121 -5.29 11.82 -8.28
N ASP A 122 -6.32 11.55 -7.48
CA ASP A 122 -7.16 10.34 -7.54
C ASP A 122 -6.35 9.05 -7.53
N VAL A 123 -5.31 8.98 -6.68
CA VAL A 123 -4.55 7.74 -6.44
C VAL A 123 -5.38 6.89 -5.49
N GLU A 124 -5.95 5.81 -5.98
CA GLU A 124 -6.77 4.89 -5.20
C GLU A 124 -6.76 3.49 -5.82
N TYR A 125 -7.18 2.50 -5.02
CA TYR A 125 -7.43 1.14 -5.48
C TYR A 125 -8.75 1.06 -6.24
N SER A 126 -8.72 0.50 -7.44
CA SER A 126 -9.93 0.26 -8.25
C SER A 126 -10.74 -0.96 -7.78
N ILE A 127 -10.14 -1.87 -7.00
CA ILE A 127 -10.79 -3.07 -6.47
C ILE A 127 -10.70 -3.04 -4.95
N ASN A 128 -11.86 -3.07 -4.28
CA ASN A 128 -11.97 -3.18 -2.83
C ASN A 128 -13.01 -4.27 -2.51
N GLU A 129 -12.60 -5.32 -1.82
CA GLU A 129 -13.49 -6.39 -1.37
C GLU A 129 -13.63 -6.32 0.15
N GLY A 130 -14.86 -6.05 0.61
CA GLY A 130 -15.20 -6.04 2.03
C GLY A 130 -15.37 -7.46 2.60
N GLY A 131 -15.42 -7.56 3.93
CA GLY A 131 -15.54 -8.83 4.64
C GLY A 131 -14.37 -9.07 5.60
N CYS A 132 -14.32 -10.28 6.16
CA CYS A 132 -13.20 -10.74 6.99
C CYS A 132 -12.69 -12.09 6.46
N PRO A 133 -11.54 -12.13 5.77
CA PRO A 133 -10.65 -11.00 5.47
C PRO A 133 -11.20 -10.08 4.36
N SER A 134 -10.73 -8.83 4.35
CA SER A 134 -10.96 -7.87 3.26
C SER A 134 -9.67 -7.61 2.50
N TYR A 135 -9.76 -7.12 1.25
CA TYR A 135 -8.56 -6.74 0.51
C TYR A 135 -8.77 -5.57 -0.45
N SER A 136 -7.66 -4.92 -0.80
CA SER A 136 -7.58 -3.88 -1.84
C SER A 136 -6.56 -4.25 -2.92
N ASN A 137 -6.90 -3.96 -4.18
CA ASN A 137 -6.09 -4.26 -5.35
C ASN A 137 -6.40 -3.29 -6.50
N GLY A 138 -5.64 -3.34 -7.59
CA GLY A 138 -5.86 -2.49 -8.77
C GLY A 138 -5.43 -1.04 -8.53
N GLY A 139 -4.22 -0.83 -8.00
CA GLY A 139 -3.63 0.49 -7.78
C GLY A 139 -3.49 1.33 -9.05
N LYS A 140 -3.28 2.64 -8.88
CA LYS A 140 -3.16 3.59 -9.99
C LYS A 140 -1.84 3.43 -10.74
N ARG A 141 -1.93 3.27 -12.05
CA ARG A 141 -0.79 3.13 -12.96
C ARG A 141 -0.63 4.40 -13.80
N VAL A 142 0.55 5.00 -13.77
CA VAL A 142 0.86 6.25 -14.49
C VAL A 142 2.11 6.12 -15.35
N GLN A 143 2.19 6.97 -16.35
CA GLN A 143 3.42 7.26 -17.10
C GLN A 143 3.82 8.70 -16.80
N LEU A 144 5.09 8.92 -16.48
CA LEU A 144 5.62 10.26 -16.23
C LEU A 144 6.40 10.75 -17.44
N VAL A 145 6.34 12.05 -17.68
CA VAL A 145 7.09 12.70 -18.76
C VAL A 145 8.00 13.75 -18.18
N ILE A 146 9.28 13.70 -18.54
CA ILE A 146 10.26 14.74 -18.25
C ILE A 146 10.79 15.33 -19.57
N ASN A 147 11.21 16.59 -19.53
CA ASN A 147 11.70 17.34 -20.69
C ASN A 147 13.00 18.03 -20.30
#